data_AF-A0A9P7GN32-F1
#
_entry.id   AF-A0A9P7GN32-F1
#
_cell.length_a   1.000
_cell.length_b   1.000
_cell.length_c   1.000
_cell.angle_alpha   90.00
_cell.angle_beta   90.00
_cell.angle_gamma   90.00
#
_symmetry.space_group_name_H-M   'P 1'
#
loop_
_entity.id
_entity.type
_entity.pdbx_description
1 polymer ?
#
loop_
_entity_poly.entity_id
_entity_poly.type
_entity_poly.pdbx_seq_one_letter_code
_entity_poly.pdbx_strand_id
1 'polypeptide(L)'
;MPAFSKAPIEAATWYLAPYWAGVLTNLTTDKIPISRLTASDLGKRSGAITALVIIILIVAIIVLNQVRVIRKTGWLPHYLKWYVMGGLVAVVLSQLPGLELRIHHYIISMVFIPGTAFPTRLSAIYQGFLLGMFLNGGAAFGFDSILQTTSELRQDGPQGSILPNFLTNSTNFNASIAFVNQTISWDGLSGIWDGFSLLIDDVERYSGPALNFSLAAFDPTIPHFFRLAVSGVPRLEHSNF
;
A
#
# COMPACT_ATOMS: atom_id res chain seq x y z
N MET A 1 -15.02 22.77 19.18
CA MET A 1 -15.90 21.92 20.03
C MET A 1 -16.13 22.59 21.37
N PRO A 2 -17.38 22.85 21.80
CA PRO A 2 -17.68 23.55 23.06
C PRO A 2 -17.08 22.86 24.30
N ALA A 3 -16.95 21.53 24.27
CA ALA A 3 -16.53 20.71 25.40
C ALA A 3 -15.10 20.96 25.90
N PHE A 4 -14.19 21.41 25.03
CA PHE A 4 -12.81 21.72 25.42
C PHE A 4 -12.45 23.22 25.33
N SER A 5 -13.45 24.08 25.14
CA SER A 5 -13.25 25.53 25.00
C SER A 5 -12.50 26.16 26.18
N LYS A 6 -12.60 25.57 27.37
CA LYS A 6 -11.94 26.01 28.61
C LYS A 6 -10.68 25.21 28.97
N ALA A 7 -10.27 24.25 28.15
CA ALA A 7 -9.14 23.35 28.42
C ALA A 7 -8.28 23.13 27.16
N PRO A 8 -7.64 24.20 26.63
CA PRO A 8 -6.94 24.13 25.34
C PRO A 8 -5.73 23.19 25.36
N ILE A 9 -4.99 23.12 26.48
CA ILE A 9 -3.85 22.21 26.64
C ILE A 9 -4.33 20.76 26.64
N GLU A 10 -5.41 20.47 27.36
CA GLU A 10 -6.00 19.14 27.39
C GLU A 10 -6.47 18.71 25.98
N ALA A 11 -7.15 19.61 25.27
CA ALA A 11 -7.54 19.36 23.87
C ALA A 11 -6.31 19.07 23.00
N ALA A 12 -5.29 19.92 23.06
CA ALA A 12 -4.08 19.74 22.29
C ALA A 12 -3.44 18.37 22.56
N THR A 13 -3.33 17.96 23.82
CA THR A 13 -2.78 16.64 24.18
C THR A 13 -3.63 15.51 23.60
N TRP A 14 -4.95 15.54 23.77
CA TRP A 14 -5.81 14.44 23.32
C TRP A 14 -5.96 14.34 21.80
N TYR A 15 -5.87 15.44 21.06
CA TYR A 15 -5.91 15.40 19.59
C TYR A 15 -4.53 15.17 18.97
N LEU A 16 -3.51 15.91 19.42
CA LEU A 16 -2.25 16.03 18.70
C LEU A 16 -1.32 14.83 18.91
N ALA A 17 -1.24 14.28 20.13
CA ALA A 17 -0.40 13.11 20.40
C ALA A 17 -0.81 11.88 19.55
N PRO A 18 -2.09 11.45 19.52
CA PRO A 18 -2.49 10.33 18.66
C PRO A 18 -2.49 10.70 17.17
N TYR A 19 -2.70 11.98 16.82
CA TYR A 19 -2.54 12.45 15.44
C TYR A 19 -1.14 12.16 14.89
N TRP A 20 -0.07 12.48 15.63
CA TRP A 20 1.29 12.19 15.19
C TRP A 20 1.54 10.68 15.04
N ALA A 21 1.00 9.86 15.94
CA ALA A 21 1.07 8.41 15.80
C ALA A 21 0.37 7.93 14.51
N GLY A 22 -0.79 8.51 14.20
CA GLY A 22 -1.53 8.24 12.96
C GLY A 22 -0.76 8.67 11.70
N VAL A 23 -0.25 9.91 11.66
CA VAL A 23 0.53 10.44 10.52
C VAL A 23 1.77 9.59 10.26
N LEU A 24 2.40 9.07 11.32
CA LEU A 24 3.59 8.24 11.26
C LEU A 24 3.25 6.75 11.38
N THR A 25 2.06 6.30 11.00
CA THR A 25 1.67 4.88 11.16
C THR A 25 2.63 3.92 10.48
N ASN A 26 3.14 4.28 9.30
CA ASN A 26 4.17 3.49 8.62
C ASN A 26 5.44 3.26 9.47
N LEU A 27 5.73 4.14 10.43
CA LEU A 27 6.85 4.01 11.38
C LEU A 27 6.41 3.45 12.73
N THR A 28 5.23 3.82 13.24
CA THR A 28 4.79 3.40 14.58
C THR A 28 4.26 1.96 14.60
N THR A 29 3.89 1.41 13.44
CA THR A 29 3.43 0.02 13.30
C THR A 29 4.40 -0.87 12.51
N ASP A 30 5.60 -0.39 12.19
CA ASP A 30 6.60 -1.09 11.36
C ASP A 30 7.00 -2.47 11.93
N LYS A 31 7.07 -2.58 13.26
CA LYS A 31 7.43 -3.79 14.00
C LYS A 31 6.25 -4.72 14.25
N ILE A 32 5.03 -4.33 13.91
CA ILE A 32 3.87 -5.23 14.01
C ILE A 32 3.99 -6.25 12.87
N PRO A 33 4.01 -7.57 13.15
CA PRO A 33 4.28 -8.60 12.15
C PRO A 33 3.07 -8.86 11.21
N ILE A 34 2.46 -7.81 10.68
CA ILE A 34 1.30 -7.87 9.78
C ILE A 34 1.60 -6.97 8.58
N SER A 35 1.67 -7.58 7.39
CA SER A 35 1.81 -6.83 6.12
C SER A 35 0.53 -6.83 5.29
N ARG A 36 -0.19 -7.97 5.29
CA ARG A 36 -1.42 -8.17 4.52
C ARG A 36 -2.34 -9.08 5.31
N LEU A 37 -3.64 -8.84 5.23
CA LEU A 37 -4.68 -9.65 5.88
C LEU A 37 -5.13 -10.81 4.97
N THR A 38 -4.18 -11.48 4.31
CA THR A 38 -4.46 -12.67 3.49
C THR A 38 -4.07 -13.92 4.26
N ALA A 39 -4.81 -15.01 4.08
CA ALA A 39 -4.50 -16.28 4.75
C ALA A 39 -3.07 -16.74 4.45
N SER A 40 -2.62 -16.56 3.20
CA SER A 40 -1.27 -16.92 2.77
C SER A 40 -0.17 -16.10 3.45
N ASP A 41 -0.41 -14.86 3.86
CA ASP A 41 0.62 -14.01 4.47
C ASP A 41 0.64 -14.10 6.00
N LEU A 42 -0.52 -14.33 6.63
CA LEU A 42 -0.61 -14.56 8.07
C LEU A 42 0.15 -15.82 8.51
N GLY A 43 0.24 -16.84 7.66
CA GLY A 43 1.01 -18.06 7.93
C GLY A 43 2.53 -17.91 7.76
N LYS A 44 3.00 -16.89 7.03
CA LYS A 44 4.43 -16.73 6.70
C LYS A 44 5.23 -15.99 7.78
N ARG A 45 4.58 -15.18 8.61
CA ARG A 45 5.24 -14.33 9.61
C ARG A 45 4.94 -14.83 11.03
N SER A 46 5.99 -15.19 11.76
CA SER A 46 5.86 -15.56 13.18
C SER A 46 5.24 -14.40 13.97
N GLY A 47 4.22 -14.71 14.77
CA GLY A 47 3.51 -13.73 15.60
C GLY A 47 2.42 -12.91 14.89
N ALA A 48 2.21 -13.08 13.58
CA ALA A 48 1.18 -12.34 12.83
C ALA A 48 -0.24 -12.57 13.37
N ILE A 49 -0.59 -13.83 13.65
CA ILE A 49 -1.89 -14.21 14.20
C ILE A 49 -2.10 -13.58 15.59
N THR A 50 -1.08 -13.65 16.46
CA THR A 50 -1.14 -13.06 17.81
C THR A 50 -1.37 -11.56 17.74
N ALA A 51 -0.61 -10.86 16.89
CA ALA A 51 -0.78 -9.42 16.67
C ALA A 51 -2.19 -9.09 16.16
N LEU A 52 -2.71 -9.89 15.21
CA LEU A 52 -4.05 -9.69 14.65
C LEU A 52 -5.13 -9.84 15.73
N VAL A 53 -5.04 -10.87 16.58
CA VAL A 53 -5.98 -11.08 17.69
C VAL A 53 -5.96 -9.90 18.66
N ILE A 54 -4.78 -9.41 19.03
CA ILE A 54 -4.64 -8.24 19.93
C ILE A 54 -5.30 -7.01 19.32
N ILE A 55 -5.04 -6.73 18.03
CA ILE A 55 -5.64 -5.59 17.32
C ILE A 55 -7.16 -5.71 17.31
N ILE A 56 -7.71 -6.89 16.99
CA ILE A 56 -9.16 -7.13 16.97
C ILE A 56 -9.77 -6.87 18.35
N LEU A 57 -9.13 -7.33 19.43
CA LEU A 57 -9.62 -7.09 20.79
C LEU A 57 -9.62 -5.61 21.16
N ILE A 58 -8.55 -4.87 20.83
CA ILE A 58 -8.47 -3.43 21.07
C ILE A 58 -9.57 -2.69 20.29
N VAL A 59 -9.74 -2.99 19.01
CA VAL A 59 -10.78 -2.39 18.17
C VAL A 59 -12.18 -2.73 18.70
N ALA A 60 -12.42 -3.97 19.12
CA ALA A 60 -13.70 -4.36 19.71
C ALA A 60 -14.02 -3.56 20.98
N ILE A 61 -13.05 -3.37 21.88
CA ILE A 61 -13.23 -2.54 23.09
C ILE A 61 -13.58 -1.09 22.71
N ILE A 62 -12.87 -0.51 21.73
CA ILE A 62 -13.14 0.85 21.24
C ILE A 62 -14.57 0.96 20.68
N VAL A 63 -14.97 0.01 19.83
CA VAL A 63 -16.31 -0.03 19.21
C VAL A 63 -17.39 -0.15 20.29
N LEU A 64 -17.24 -1.06 21.26
CA LEU A 64 -18.19 -1.22 22.36
C LEU A 64 -18.33 0.07 23.19
N ASN A 65 -17.21 0.75 23.47
CA ASN A 65 -17.25 2.05 24.15
C ASN A 65 -17.98 3.10 23.30
N GLN A 66 -17.70 3.20 22.00
CA GLN A 66 -18.38 4.16 21.12
C GLN A 66 -19.88 3.87 21.00
N VAL A 67 -20.28 2.60 20.89
CA VAL A 67 -21.71 2.20 20.91
C VAL A 67 -22.38 2.65 22.21
N ARG A 68 -21.73 2.48 23.36
CA ARG A 68 -22.23 2.99 24.66
C ARG A 68 -22.39 4.51 24.66
N VAL A 69 -21.43 5.26 24.09
CA VAL A 69 -21.48 6.72 24.01
C VAL A 69 -22.63 7.17 23.08
N ILE A 70 -22.71 6.61 21.87
CA ILE A 70 -23.75 6.94 20.88
C ILE A 70 -25.14 6.58 21.43
N ARG A 71 -25.29 5.45 22.13
CA ARG A 71 -26.58 5.06 22.71
C ARG A 71 -27.11 6.11 23.68
N LYS A 72 -26.24 6.75 24.47
CA LYS A 72 -26.64 7.78 25.44
C LYS A 72 -27.15 9.07 24.78
N THR A 73 -26.84 9.30 23.51
CA THR A 73 -27.34 10.48 22.78
C THR A 73 -28.70 10.21 22.11
N GLY A 74 -29.14 8.95 22.04
CA GLY A 74 -30.34 8.55 21.30
C GLY A 74 -30.12 8.35 19.79
N TRP A 75 -28.92 8.64 19.28
CA TRP A 75 -28.63 8.58 17.84
C TRP A 75 -28.16 7.22 17.33
N LEU A 76 -28.04 6.20 18.19
CA LEU A 76 -27.50 4.89 17.80
C LEU A 76 -28.19 4.27 16.57
N PRO A 77 -29.53 4.27 16.45
CA PRO A 77 -30.19 3.75 15.26
C PRO A 77 -29.79 4.48 13.97
N HIS A 78 -29.59 5.80 14.05
CA HIS A 78 -29.19 6.62 12.91
C HIS A 78 -27.78 6.23 12.42
N TYR A 79 -26.81 6.18 13.33
CA TYR A 79 -25.44 5.78 12.98
C TYR A 79 -25.38 4.33 12.49
N LEU A 80 -26.07 3.42 13.18
CA LEU A 80 -26.11 2.00 12.79
C LEU A 80 -26.68 1.83 11.38
N LYS A 81 -27.76 2.55 11.03
CA LYS A 81 -28.34 2.54 9.68
C LYS A 81 -27.30 2.89 8.61
N TRP A 82 -26.55 3.97 8.80
CA TRP A 82 -25.54 4.40 7.82
C TRP A 82 -24.36 3.44 7.74
N TYR A 83 -23.91 2.89 8.87
CA TYR A 83 -22.85 1.88 8.87
C TYR A 83 -23.27 0.58 8.17
N VAL A 84 -24.49 0.10 8.42
CA VAL A 84 -25.05 -1.06 7.73
C VAL A 84 -25.17 -0.78 6.23
N MET A 85 -25.69 0.39 5.85
CA MET A 85 -25.85 0.74 4.44
C MET A 85 -24.49 0.88 3.72
N GLY A 86 -23.49 1.51 4.35
CA GLY A 86 -22.13 1.57 3.81
C GLY A 86 -21.51 0.17 3.67
N GLY A 87 -21.73 -0.72 4.64
CA GLY A 87 -21.31 -2.11 4.57
C GLY A 87 -21.98 -2.86 3.41
N LEU A 88 -23.28 -2.68 3.19
CA LEU A 88 -24.00 -3.26 2.06
C LEU A 88 -23.47 -2.74 0.72
N VAL A 89 -23.17 -1.44 0.62
CA VAL A 89 -22.51 -0.88 -0.58
C VAL A 89 -21.16 -1.55 -0.81
N ALA A 90 -20.33 -1.68 0.23
CA ALA A 90 -19.03 -2.37 0.10
C ALA A 90 -19.18 -3.84 -0.34
N VAL A 91 -20.21 -4.54 0.13
CA VAL A 91 -20.53 -5.91 -0.33
C VAL A 91 -20.90 -5.92 -1.81
N VAL A 92 -21.75 -5.00 -2.28
CA VAL A 92 -22.09 -4.92 -3.71
C VAL A 92 -20.86 -4.62 -4.56
N LEU A 93 -20.03 -3.67 -4.13
CA LEU A 93 -18.80 -3.31 -4.83
C LEU A 93 -17.81 -4.49 -4.90
N SER A 94 -17.73 -5.33 -3.86
CA SER A 94 -16.84 -6.50 -3.87
C SER A 94 -17.30 -7.63 -4.79
N GLN A 95 -18.52 -7.57 -5.34
CA GLN A 95 -19.02 -8.56 -6.31
C GLN A 95 -18.84 -8.12 -7.77
N LEU A 96 -18.25 -6.95 -8.03
CA LEU A 96 -18.06 -6.48 -9.40
C LEU A 96 -16.99 -7.32 -10.13
N PRO A 97 -17.28 -7.85 -11.32
CA PRO A 97 -16.36 -8.72 -12.02
C PRO A 97 -15.11 -7.97 -12.50
N GLY A 98 -13.94 -8.59 -12.33
CA GLY A 98 -12.66 -8.01 -12.74
C GLY A 98 -12.12 -6.90 -11.81
N LEU A 99 -12.84 -6.60 -10.73
CA LEU A 99 -12.44 -5.63 -9.71
C LEU A 99 -12.33 -6.32 -8.35
N GLU A 100 -11.40 -5.83 -7.55
CA GLU A 100 -11.11 -6.31 -6.22
C GLU A 100 -11.26 -5.16 -5.23
N LEU A 101 -11.86 -5.46 -4.07
CA LEU A 101 -12.08 -4.47 -3.04
C LEU A 101 -10.79 -4.23 -2.26
N ARG A 102 -10.23 -3.02 -2.37
CA ARG A 102 -9.04 -2.60 -1.63
C ARG A 102 -9.37 -1.49 -0.65
N ILE A 103 -9.48 -1.87 0.62
CA ILE A 103 -9.75 -0.92 1.70
C ILE A 103 -8.42 -0.40 2.25
N HIS A 104 -7.96 0.73 1.73
CA HIS A 104 -6.84 1.46 2.30
C HIS A 104 -7.20 2.09 3.65
N HIS A 105 -6.21 2.32 4.51
CA HIS A 105 -6.49 2.86 5.84
C HIS A 105 -7.02 4.30 5.83
N TYR A 106 -6.82 5.10 4.78
CA TYR A 106 -7.52 6.39 4.68
C TYR A 106 -9.04 6.23 4.49
N ILE A 107 -9.51 5.17 3.82
CA ILE A 107 -10.95 4.83 3.71
C ILE A 107 -11.49 4.43 5.08
N ILE A 108 -10.74 3.58 5.80
CA ILE A 108 -11.07 3.18 7.17
C ILE A 108 -11.25 4.41 8.06
N SER A 109 -10.33 5.38 7.98
CA SER A 109 -10.43 6.64 8.71
C SER A 109 -11.68 7.45 8.36
N MET A 110 -11.98 7.61 7.06
CA MET A 110 -13.19 8.33 6.62
C MET A 110 -14.46 7.70 7.18
N VAL A 111 -14.53 6.36 7.20
CA VAL A 111 -15.69 5.61 7.72
C VAL A 111 -15.83 5.75 9.23
N PHE A 112 -14.74 5.73 9.99
CA PHE A 112 -14.81 5.73 11.46
C PHE A 112 -14.82 7.11 12.13
N ILE A 113 -14.35 8.18 11.46
CA ILE A 113 -14.40 9.55 12.02
C ILE A 113 -15.81 9.96 12.48
N PRO A 114 -16.89 9.77 11.69
CA PRO A 114 -18.25 10.10 12.13
C PRO A 114 -18.66 9.39 13.42
N GLY A 115 -18.29 8.12 13.58
CA GLY A 115 -18.56 7.31 14.76
C GLY A 115 -17.82 7.77 16.03
N THR A 116 -16.89 8.71 15.88
CA THR A 116 -16.11 9.30 16.97
C THR A 116 -16.39 10.79 17.17
N ALA A 117 -17.42 11.36 16.54
CA ALA A 117 -17.76 12.79 16.61
C ALA A 117 -18.33 13.29 17.97
N PHE A 118 -18.27 12.46 19.02
CA PHE A 118 -18.84 12.78 20.34
C PHE A 118 -17.83 13.52 21.23
N PRO A 119 -18.27 14.46 22.07
CA PRO A 119 -17.37 15.29 22.88
C PRO A 119 -16.84 14.53 24.11
N THR A 120 -16.08 13.45 23.89
CA THR A 120 -15.40 12.69 24.94
C THR A 120 -13.88 12.70 24.72
N ARG A 121 -13.09 12.51 25.79
CA ARG A 121 -11.63 12.41 25.70
C ARG A 121 -11.18 11.28 24.76
N LEU A 122 -11.82 10.11 24.86
CA LEU A 122 -11.53 8.98 23.99
C LEU A 122 -11.87 9.27 22.53
N SER A 123 -13.00 9.93 22.28
CA SER A 123 -13.37 10.38 20.94
C SER A 123 -12.37 11.39 20.35
N ALA A 124 -11.80 12.30 21.15
CA ALA A 124 -10.71 13.17 20.71
C ALA A 124 -9.47 12.38 20.31
N ILE A 125 -9.09 11.37 21.11
CA ILE A 125 -7.97 10.48 20.81
C ILE A 125 -8.19 9.74 19.48
N TYR A 126 -9.37 9.16 19.30
CA TYR A 126 -9.70 8.42 18.08
C TYR A 126 -9.73 9.33 16.86
N GLN A 127 -10.34 10.52 16.95
CA GLN A 127 -10.36 11.48 15.85
C GLN A 127 -8.95 11.93 15.47
N GLY A 128 -8.09 12.23 16.45
CA GLY A 128 -6.69 12.56 16.21
C GLY A 128 -5.98 11.45 15.44
N PHE A 129 -6.02 10.22 15.94
CA PHE A 129 -5.41 9.06 15.29
C PHE A 129 -5.95 8.81 13.88
N LEU A 130 -7.28 8.80 13.71
CA LEU A 130 -7.94 8.55 12.42
C LEU A 130 -7.61 9.65 11.40
N LEU A 131 -7.54 10.91 11.82
CA LEU A 131 -7.11 12.00 10.94
C LEU A 131 -5.65 11.82 10.50
N GLY A 132 -4.75 11.44 11.42
CA GLY A 132 -3.37 11.14 11.06
C GLY A 132 -3.27 9.97 10.07
N MET A 133 -4.02 8.90 10.32
CA MET A 133 -4.13 7.73 9.43
C MET A 133 -4.69 8.11 8.06
N PHE A 134 -5.65 9.03 7.99
CA PHE A 134 -6.20 9.54 6.74
C PHE A 134 -5.13 10.22 5.90
N LEU A 135 -4.34 11.11 6.52
CA LEU A 135 -3.24 11.82 5.83
C LEU A 135 -2.13 10.87 5.41
N ASN A 136 -1.73 9.94 6.29
CA ASN A 136 -0.73 8.93 5.98
C ASN A 136 -1.17 8.05 4.80
N GLY A 137 -2.41 7.56 4.82
CA GLY A 137 -2.93 6.71 3.75
C GLY A 137 -3.11 7.45 2.43
N GLY A 138 -3.55 8.71 2.47
CA GLY A 138 -3.61 9.56 1.28
C GLY A 138 -2.23 9.80 0.67
N ALA A 139 -1.21 10.04 1.50
CA ALA A 139 0.17 10.19 1.03
C ALA A 139 0.77 8.88 0.50
N ALA A 140 0.45 7.74 1.13
CA ALA A 140 1.00 6.44 0.75
C ALA A 140 0.36 5.86 -0.53
N PHE A 141 -0.92 6.15 -0.78
CA PHE A 141 -1.71 5.51 -1.84
C PHE A 141 -2.39 6.50 -2.80
N GLY A 142 -2.07 7.80 -2.72
CA GLY A 142 -2.57 8.79 -3.69
C GLY A 142 -4.10 8.93 -3.77
N PHE A 143 -4.85 8.53 -2.74
CA PHE A 143 -6.31 8.38 -2.77
C PHE A 143 -6.81 7.46 -3.89
N ASP A 144 -6.10 6.35 -4.10
CA ASP A 144 -6.50 5.28 -5.01
C ASP A 144 -7.98 4.88 -4.88
N SER A 145 -8.54 4.29 -5.92
CA SER A 145 -9.91 3.78 -5.87
C SER A 145 -10.05 2.68 -4.81
N ILE A 146 -11.24 2.60 -4.19
CA ILE A 146 -11.63 1.45 -3.33
C ILE A 146 -11.77 0.15 -4.15
N LEU A 147 -11.93 0.28 -5.47
CA LEU A 147 -11.97 -0.81 -6.43
C LEU A 147 -10.76 -0.73 -7.35
N GLN A 148 -9.99 -1.81 -7.42
CA GLN A 148 -8.82 -1.92 -8.28
C GLN A 148 -8.89 -3.21 -9.10
N THR A 149 -8.31 -3.18 -10.28
CA THR A 149 -8.09 -4.37 -11.10
C THR A 149 -7.03 -5.27 -10.48
N THR A 150 -7.03 -6.55 -10.85
CA THR A 150 -5.98 -7.49 -10.43
C THR A 150 -4.59 -7.08 -10.92
N SER A 151 -4.49 -6.39 -12.05
CA SER A 151 -3.26 -5.79 -12.56
C SER A 151 -2.75 -4.65 -11.67
N GLU A 152 -3.63 -3.73 -11.25
CA GLU A 152 -3.26 -2.62 -10.35
C GLU A 152 -2.84 -3.12 -8.97
N LEU A 153 -3.51 -4.16 -8.46
CA LEU A 153 -3.15 -4.82 -7.20
C LEU A 153 -1.80 -5.53 -7.22
N ARG A 154 -1.41 -6.04 -8.40
CA ARG A 154 -0.11 -6.71 -8.55
C ARG A 154 1.05 -5.73 -8.42
N GLN A 155 0.87 -4.45 -8.76
CA GLN A 155 1.96 -3.46 -8.81
C GLN A 155 3.16 -4.05 -9.60
N ASP A 156 4.36 -4.02 -9.03
CA ASP A 156 5.58 -4.63 -9.62
C ASP A 156 5.70 -6.15 -9.37
N GLY A 157 4.62 -6.81 -8.95
CA GLY A 157 4.60 -8.24 -8.65
C GLY A 157 4.85 -9.10 -9.90
N PRO A 158 5.57 -10.22 -9.79
CA PRO A 158 5.85 -11.09 -10.94
C PRO A 158 4.55 -11.55 -11.62
N GLN A 159 4.48 -11.36 -12.94
CA GLN A 159 3.36 -11.85 -13.76
C GLN A 159 3.54 -13.31 -14.19
N GLY A 160 4.67 -13.95 -13.82
CA GLY A 160 5.04 -15.26 -14.37
C GLY A 160 5.32 -15.21 -15.87
N SER A 161 5.52 -14.01 -16.42
CA SER A 161 5.99 -13.81 -17.78
C SER A 161 7.43 -14.31 -17.92
N ILE A 162 7.84 -14.55 -19.17
CA ILE A 162 9.25 -14.82 -19.47
C ILE A 162 10.05 -13.62 -19.00
N LEU A 163 10.99 -13.85 -18.09
CA LEU A 163 11.91 -12.82 -17.61
C LEU A 163 13.25 -13.01 -18.33
N PRO A 164 13.81 -11.93 -18.90
CA PRO A 164 15.15 -11.98 -19.45
C PRO A 164 16.16 -12.17 -18.33
N ASN A 165 17.19 -12.97 -18.59
CA ASN A 165 18.22 -13.26 -17.59
C ASN A 165 19.41 -12.32 -17.78
N PHE A 166 19.80 -11.64 -16.70
CA PHE A 166 21.09 -10.95 -16.66
C PHE A 166 22.21 -11.97 -16.77
N LEU A 167 23.02 -11.84 -17.82
CA LEU A 167 24.26 -12.58 -17.97
C LEU A 167 25.32 -11.99 -17.04
N THR A 168 25.34 -10.66 -16.86
CA THR A 168 26.19 -9.99 -15.87
C THR A 168 25.50 -9.96 -14.50
N ASN A 169 26.04 -10.65 -13.52
CA ASN A 169 25.49 -10.74 -12.17
C ASN A 169 26.60 -10.69 -11.10
N SER A 170 26.23 -10.75 -9.82
CA SER A 170 27.17 -10.61 -8.70
C SER A 170 28.28 -11.65 -8.66
N THR A 171 28.17 -12.77 -9.38
CA THR A 171 29.19 -13.83 -9.40
C THR A 171 30.21 -13.71 -10.53
N ASN A 172 29.89 -12.97 -11.59
CA ASN A 172 30.78 -12.78 -12.75
C ASN A 172 31.06 -11.31 -13.07
N PHE A 173 30.55 -10.39 -12.25
CA PHE A 173 30.93 -8.98 -12.29
C PHE A 173 32.43 -8.83 -12.03
N ASN A 174 33.15 -8.26 -13.00
CA ASN A 174 34.60 -8.13 -12.90
C ASN A 174 34.99 -6.87 -12.12
N ALA A 175 35.20 -7.01 -10.81
CA ALA A 175 35.56 -5.91 -9.92
C ALA A 175 36.91 -5.22 -10.24
N SER A 176 37.74 -5.79 -11.13
CA SER A 176 39.00 -5.16 -11.55
C SER A 176 38.80 -4.05 -12.60
N ILE A 177 37.64 -4.00 -13.25
CA ILE A 177 37.29 -2.96 -14.22
C ILE A 177 36.56 -1.83 -13.47
N ALA A 178 37.01 -0.59 -13.66
CA ALA A 178 36.36 0.58 -13.09
C ALA A 178 34.89 0.65 -13.52
N PHE A 179 33.99 0.97 -12.61
CA PHE A 179 32.54 0.95 -12.84
C PHE A 179 32.10 1.71 -14.10
N VAL A 180 32.69 2.87 -14.36
CA VAL A 180 32.42 3.70 -15.55
C VAL A 180 32.76 3.00 -16.88
N ASN A 181 33.62 1.99 -16.85
CA ASN A 181 34.01 1.20 -18.01
C ASN A 181 33.28 -0.16 -18.07
N GLN A 182 32.33 -0.40 -17.15
CA GLN A 182 31.57 -1.64 -17.11
C GLN A 182 30.42 -1.61 -18.10
N THR A 183 30.05 -2.81 -18.55
CA THR A 183 28.80 -3.06 -19.26
C THR A 183 28.07 -4.19 -18.58
N ILE A 184 26.74 -4.08 -18.53
CA ILE A 184 25.87 -5.18 -18.14
C ILE A 184 25.30 -5.80 -19.41
N SER A 185 25.09 -7.10 -19.38
CA SER A 185 24.56 -7.87 -20.51
C SER A 185 23.49 -8.85 -20.08
N TRP A 186 22.64 -9.23 -21.03
CA TRP A 186 21.52 -10.14 -20.82
C TRP A 186 21.32 -11.08 -22.01
N ASP A 187 20.57 -12.14 -21.73
CA ASP A 187 20.14 -13.16 -22.69
C ASP A 187 19.42 -12.55 -23.91
N GLY A 188 19.52 -13.22 -25.05
CA GLY A 188 18.76 -12.90 -26.24
C GLY A 188 17.25 -13.05 -26.06
N LEU A 189 16.50 -12.48 -27.00
CA LEU A 189 15.05 -12.60 -27.02
C LEU A 189 14.64 -14.03 -27.38
N SER A 190 13.58 -14.51 -26.74
CA SER A 190 12.92 -15.78 -27.09
C SER A 190 11.44 -15.53 -27.40
N GLY A 191 10.87 -16.31 -28.33
CA GLY A 191 9.45 -16.22 -28.65
C GLY A 191 9.05 -14.96 -29.44
N ILE A 192 8.03 -14.24 -28.95
CA ILE A 192 7.33 -13.16 -29.66
C ILE A 192 7.82 -11.74 -29.30
N TRP A 193 8.84 -11.62 -28.47
CA TRP A 193 9.36 -10.34 -28.00
C TRP A 193 10.33 -9.72 -29.02
N ASP A 194 10.31 -8.40 -29.18
CA ASP A 194 11.12 -7.67 -30.16
C ASP A 194 12.14 -6.71 -29.54
N GLY A 195 12.13 -6.55 -28.21
CA GLY A 195 13.10 -5.73 -27.51
C GLY A 195 13.16 -5.97 -26.00
N PHE A 196 13.89 -5.09 -25.33
CA PHE A 196 14.01 -5.01 -23.89
C PHE A 196 13.69 -3.60 -23.41
N SER A 197 13.23 -3.49 -22.17
CA SER A 197 13.17 -2.25 -21.40
C SER A 197 14.02 -2.41 -20.13
N LEU A 198 14.99 -1.52 -19.95
CA LEU A 198 15.89 -1.51 -18.81
C LEU A 198 15.60 -0.26 -17.95
N LEU A 199 15.19 -0.51 -16.71
CA LEU A 199 15.06 0.52 -15.69
C LEU A 199 16.30 0.50 -14.80
N ILE A 200 16.83 1.69 -14.52
CA ILE A 200 17.88 1.92 -13.53
C ILE A 200 17.38 3.00 -12.57
N ASP A 201 17.31 2.64 -11.29
CA ASP A 201 16.73 3.47 -10.22
C ASP A 201 15.31 3.93 -10.54
N ASP A 202 14.49 2.98 -11.00
CA ASP A 202 13.08 3.17 -11.39
C ASP A 202 12.85 4.15 -12.55
N VAL A 203 13.90 4.50 -13.30
CA VAL A 203 13.83 5.28 -14.54
C VAL A 203 14.20 4.40 -15.72
N GLU A 204 13.37 4.36 -16.76
CA GLU A 204 13.72 3.69 -18.02
C GLU A 204 14.93 4.39 -18.66
N ARG A 205 16.04 3.66 -18.78
CA ARG A 205 17.30 4.17 -19.37
C ARG A 205 17.54 3.63 -20.77
N TYR A 206 16.89 2.53 -21.12
CA TYR A 206 17.06 1.91 -22.42
C TYR A 206 15.79 1.15 -22.83
N SER A 207 15.44 1.26 -24.11
CA SER A 207 14.36 0.53 -24.76
C SER A 207 14.79 0.15 -26.17
N GLY A 208 14.82 -1.15 -26.49
CA GLY A 208 15.23 -1.66 -27.81
C GLY A 208 15.87 -3.06 -27.79
N PRO A 209 16.44 -3.53 -28.91
CA PRO A 209 16.87 -4.93 -29.09
C PRO A 209 18.30 -5.27 -28.64
N ALA A 210 19.13 -4.30 -28.27
CA ALA A 210 20.48 -4.53 -27.75
C ALA A 210 20.49 -5.46 -26.52
N LEU A 211 21.60 -6.19 -26.39
CA LEU A 211 21.85 -7.19 -25.35
C LEU A 211 22.79 -6.70 -24.24
N ASN A 212 23.17 -5.43 -24.29
CA ASN A 212 24.07 -4.83 -23.32
C ASN A 212 23.80 -3.34 -23.14
N PHE A 213 24.32 -2.81 -22.03
CA PHE A 213 24.21 -1.40 -21.68
C PHE A 213 25.44 -0.96 -20.87
N SER A 214 25.94 0.25 -21.16
CA SER A 214 27.11 0.82 -20.49
C SER A 214 26.75 1.53 -19.19
N LEU A 215 27.56 1.32 -18.15
CA LEU A 215 27.38 1.97 -16.85
C LEU A 215 28.12 3.31 -16.71
N ALA A 216 28.70 3.83 -17.81
CA ALA A 216 29.52 5.04 -17.81
C ALA A 216 28.83 6.29 -17.22
N ALA A 217 27.51 6.36 -17.33
CA ALA A 217 26.73 7.52 -16.90
C ALA A 217 26.30 7.51 -15.41
N PHE A 218 26.71 6.50 -14.64
CA PHE A 218 26.22 6.25 -13.28
C PHE A 218 27.31 6.47 -12.23
N ASP A 219 26.89 6.92 -11.04
CA ASP A 219 27.80 7.24 -9.94
C ASP A 219 28.18 5.96 -9.18
N PRO A 220 29.46 5.54 -9.19
CA PRO A 220 29.88 4.31 -8.51
C PRO A 220 29.78 4.35 -6.99
N THR A 221 29.54 5.53 -6.39
CA THR A 221 29.53 5.70 -4.93
C THR A 221 28.19 5.36 -4.28
N ILE A 222 27.14 5.15 -5.09
CA ILE A 222 25.80 4.83 -4.61
C ILE A 222 25.32 3.48 -5.16
N PRO A 223 24.46 2.76 -4.43
CA PRO A 223 23.83 1.57 -4.96
C PRO A 223 22.85 1.94 -6.07
N HIS A 224 22.94 1.22 -7.19
CA HIS A 224 22.01 1.32 -8.31
C HIS A 224 21.14 0.06 -8.42
N PHE A 225 19.86 0.24 -8.71
CA PHE A 225 18.90 -0.86 -8.85
C PHE A 225 18.53 -1.07 -10.31
N PHE A 226 18.73 -2.28 -10.82
CA PHE A 226 18.50 -2.63 -12.21
C PHE A 226 17.28 -3.55 -12.34
N ARG A 227 16.37 -3.23 -13.26
CA ARG A 227 15.25 -4.11 -13.63
C ARG A 227 15.21 -4.23 -15.15
N LEU A 228 15.07 -5.46 -15.64
CA LEU A 228 15.01 -5.75 -17.05
C LEU A 228 13.69 -6.44 -17.38
N ALA A 229 13.03 -5.97 -18.42
CA ALA A 229 11.81 -6.55 -18.98
C ALA A 229 12.00 -6.82 -20.47
N VAL A 230 11.28 -7.81 -20.98
CA VAL A 230 11.08 -7.97 -22.43
C VAL A 230 10.00 -7.01 -22.89
N SER A 231 10.18 -6.42 -24.07
CA SER A 231 9.19 -5.60 -24.76
C SER A 231 8.78 -6.26 -26.08
N GLY A 232 7.53 -6.03 -26.47
CA GLY A 232 6.93 -6.63 -27.65
C GLY A 232 5.65 -5.89 -27.99
N VAL A 233 5.47 -5.53 -29.26
CA VAL A 233 4.15 -5.13 -29.74
C VAL A 233 3.32 -6.41 -29.87
N PRO A 234 2.10 -6.50 -29.29
CA PRO A 234 1.22 -7.62 -29.59
C PRO A 234 0.89 -7.58 -31.09
N ARG A 235 1.54 -8.44 -31.89
CA ARG A 235 1.05 -8.74 -33.23
C ARG A 235 -0.28 -9.42 -33.04
N LEU A 236 -1.35 -8.67 -33.27
CA LEU A 236 -2.65 -9.27 -33.54
C LEU A 236 -2.43 -10.22 -34.72
N GLU A 237 -2.41 -11.52 -34.44
CA GLU A 237 -2.59 -12.50 -35.48
C GLU A 237 -3.95 -12.20 -36.09
N HIS A 238 -3.94 -11.60 -37.27
CA HIS A 238 -5.11 -11.57 -38.14
C HIS A 238 -5.44 -13.03 -38.45
N SER A 239 -6.29 -13.62 -37.62
CA SER A 239 -7.02 -14.83 -37.97
C SER A 239 -7.90 -14.45 -39.16
N ASN A 240 -7.57 -15.02 -40.30
CA ASN A 240 -8.39 -14.92 -41.51
C ASN A 240 -9.80 -15.44 -41.17
N PHE A 241 -10.81 -14.65 -41.53
CA PHE A 241 -12.21 -15.05 -41.57
C PHE A 241 -12.41 -16.28 -42.47
#